data_AF-A0A397TYX8-F1
#
_entry.id   AF-A0A397TYX8-F1
#
_cell.length_a   1.000
_cell.length_b   1.000
_cell.length_c   1.000
_cell.angle_alpha   90.00
_cell.angle_beta   90.00
_cell.angle_gamma   90.00
#
_symmetry.space_group_name_H-M   'P 1'
#
loop_
_entity.id
_entity.type
_entity.pdbx_description
1 polymer ?
#
loop_
_entity_poly.entity_id
_entity_poly.type
_entity_poly.pdbx_seq_one_letter_code
_entity_poly.pdbx_strand_id
1 'polypeptide(L)'
;MTSHRLFRVLLNDYLDNKYPEFNIRANEFTNRFHMEWLSGLLAKMKNYWGLAFQNVRNSIWKVFGVENPLLKSNAGASEIVRWKQSVEIADCFCSLFVQNESGAYWIDLIARNAFSMVAVPTLTHDHCAFTLAMCDIILNPRSRSVKCTEKYIKRCVEKFLNDYNSGGSSYGSAEAIINEELEANEHRSQMNSPQTDYAPEPLSQSGSSMQYSEEEMDEAFGVYE
;
A
#
# COMPACT_ATOMS: atom_id res chain seq x y z
N MET A 1 -10.55 -10.17 -10.10
CA MET A 1 -9.88 -9.90 -11.40
C MET A 1 -8.39 -9.86 -11.11
N THR A 2 -7.57 -10.75 -11.68
CA THR A 2 -6.14 -10.88 -11.32
C THR A 2 -5.32 -9.66 -11.74
N SER A 3 -4.36 -9.25 -10.90
CA SER A 3 -3.48 -8.08 -11.08
C SER A 3 -2.86 -8.01 -12.49
N HIS A 4 -2.41 -9.14 -13.03
CA HIS A 4 -1.80 -9.23 -14.36
C HIS A 4 -2.74 -8.84 -15.52
N ARG A 5 -4.04 -9.18 -15.42
CA ARG A 5 -5.01 -8.83 -16.46
C ARG A 5 -5.22 -7.31 -16.51
N LEU A 6 -5.23 -6.66 -15.35
CA LEU A 6 -5.37 -5.21 -15.25
C LEU A 6 -4.14 -4.52 -15.85
N PHE A 7 -2.93 -4.96 -15.48
CA PHE A 7 -1.68 -4.43 -16.05
C PHE A 7 -1.63 -4.54 -17.57
N ARG A 8 -2.04 -5.70 -18.10
CA ARG A 8 -2.08 -5.92 -19.55
C ARG A 8 -3.01 -4.92 -20.25
N VAL A 9 -4.21 -4.70 -19.70
CA VAL A 9 -5.20 -3.78 -20.27
C VAL A 9 -4.71 -2.34 -20.20
N LEU A 10 -4.20 -1.90 -19.04
CA LEU A 10 -3.69 -0.54 -18.85
C LEU A 10 -2.47 -0.25 -19.72
N LEU A 11 -1.55 -1.20 -19.84
CA LEU A 11 -0.39 -1.04 -20.72
C LEU A 11 -0.81 -0.96 -22.19
N ASN A 12 -1.76 -1.79 -22.62
CA ASN A 12 -2.27 -1.76 -23.98
C ASN A 12 -2.91 -0.40 -24.29
N ASP A 13 -3.80 0.06 -23.42
CA ASP A 13 -4.46 1.37 -23.56
C ASP A 13 -3.44 2.53 -23.55
N TYR A 14 -2.43 2.47 -22.69
CA TYR A 14 -1.37 3.48 -22.65
C TYR A 14 -0.57 3.52 -23.96
N LEU A 15 -0.18 2.35 -24.50
CA LEU A 15 0.56 2.27 -25.75
C LEU A 15 -0.29 2.74 -26.93
N ASP A 16 -1.54 2.31 -27.02
CA ASP A 16 -2.47 2.74 -28.07
C ASP A 16 -2.66 4.27 -28.07
N ASN A 17 -2.74 4.88 -26.88
CA ASN A 17 -2.96 6.33 -26.74
C ASN A 17 -1.69 7.18 -26.91
N LYS A 18 -0.53 6.70 -26.45
CA LYS A 18 0.72 7.49 -26.44
C LYS A 18 1.66 7.18 -27.60
N TYR A 19 1.61 5.96 -28.12
CA TYR A 19 2.51 5.45 -29.14
C TYR A 19 1.70 4.66 -30.19
N PRO A 20 0.77 5.30 -30.92
CA PRO A 20 -0.10 4.62 -31.88
C PRO A 20 0.67 3.93 -33.02
N GLU A 21 1.92 4.33 -33.27
CA GLU A 21 2.85 3.65 -34.17
C GLU A 21 3.25 2.25 -33.68
N PHE A 22 3.11 1.98 -32.38
CA PHE A 22 3.35 0.70 -31.75
C PHE A 22 2.14 -0.25 -31.95
N ASN A 23 1.77 -0.47 -33.21
CA ASN A 23 0.61 -1.27 -33.59
C ASN A 23 0.98 -2.76 -33.67
N ILE A 24 0.77 -3.49 -32.57
CA ILE A 24 1.04 -4.93 -32.45
C ILE A 24 -0.29 -5.69 -32.48
N ARG A 25 -0.33 -6.85 -33.15
CA ARG A 25 -1.52 -7.72 -33.14
C ARG A 25 -1.83 -8.19 -31.72
N ALA A 26 -3.10 -8.28 -31.35
CA ALA A 26 -3.53 -8.62 -29.98
C ALA A 26 -2.95 -9.94 -29.44
N ASN A 27 -2.75 -10.95 -30.29
CA ASN A 27 -2.12 -12.21 -29.91
C ASN A 27 -0.61 -12.06 -29.64
N GLU A 28 0.09 -11.31 -30.49
CA GLU A 28 1.51 -11.00 -30.32
C GLU A 28 1.73 -10.13 -29.07
N PHE A 29 0.88 -9.13 -28.85
CA PHE A 29 0.91 -8.30 -27.64
C PHE A 29 0.75 -9.16 -26.38
N THR A 30 -0.24 -10.06 -26.37
CA THR A 30 -0.49 -10.92 -25.21
C THR A 30 0.70 -11.86 -24.94
N ASN A 31 1.30 -12.43 -25.98
CA ASN A 31 2.47 -13.29 -25.83
C ASN A 31 3.69 -12.52 -25.31
N ARG A 32 4.01 -11.35 -25.89
CA ARG A 32 5.13 -10.51 -25.44
C ARG A 32 4.91 -9.99 -24.02
N PHE A 33 3.69 -9.60 -23.68
CA PHE A 33 3.34 -9.16 -22.34
C PHE A 33 3.71 -10.24 -21.30
N HIS A 34 3.25 -11.48 -21.51
CA HIS A 34 3.49 -12.55 -20.55
C HIS A 34 4.94 -13.06 -20.54
N MET A 35 5.62 -13.12 -21.68
CA MET A 35 6.94 -13.73 -21.80
C MET A 35 8.10 -12.76 -21.54
N GLU A 36 7.95 -11.49 -21.91
CA GLU A 36 9.06 -10.52 -21.92
C GLU A 36 8.82 -9.34 -20.97
N TRP A 37 7.61 -8.81 -20.91
CA TRP A 37 7.38 -7.51 -20.25
C TRP A 37 6.91 -7.63 -18.81
N LEU A 38 6.09 -8.64 -18.49
CA LEU A 38 5.46 -8.76 -17.18
C LEU A 38 6.49 -8.79 -16.05
N SER A 39 7.53 -9.63 -16.16
CA SER A 39 8.58 -9.73 -15.14
C SER A 39 9.34 -8.41 -14.96
N GLY A 40 9.71 -7.75 -16.05
CA GLY A 40 10.39 -6.45 -16.02
C GLY A 40 9.53 -5.32 -15.45
N LEU A 41 8.22 -5.34 -15.74
CA LEU A 41 7.26 -4.38 -15.20
C LEU A 41 7.07 -4.60 -13.70
N LEU A 42 6.87 -5.84 -13.25
CA LEU A 42 6.74 -6.17 -11.84
C LEU A 42 8.00 -5.77 -11.05
N ALA A 43 9.19 -6.04 -11.58
CA ALA A 43 10.45 -5.61 -10.95
C ALA A 43 10.55 -4.08 -10.84
N LYS A 44 10.22 -3.35 -11.91
CA LYS A 44 10.18 -1.87 -11.88
C LYS A 44 9.17 -1.34 -10.88
N MET A 45 8.00 -1.96 -10.79
CA MET A 45 6.96 -1.60 -9.82
C MET A 45 7.41 -1.84 -8.39
N LYS A 46 8.05 -2.97 -8.09
CA LYS A 46 8.63 -3.24 -6.77
C LYS A 46 9.66 -2.17 -6.38
N ASN A 47 10.54 -1.80 -7.31
CA ASN A 47 11.52 -0.74 -7.07
C ASN A 47 10.86 0.63 -6.87
N TYR A 48 9.86 0.96 -7.69
CA TYR A 48 9.10 2.20 -7.56
C TYR A 48 8.38 2.26 -6.22
N TRP A 49 7.80 1.15 -5.78
CA TRP A 49 7.14 1.02 -4.49
C TRP A 49 8.09 1.29 -3.33
N GLY A 50 9.26 0.63 -3.32
CA GLY A 50 10.29 0.86 -2.32
C GLY A 50 10.73 2.33 -2.29
N LEU A 51 10.94 2.93 -3.46
CA LEU A 51 11.28 4.35 -3.56
C LEU A 51 10.17 5.27 -3.05
N ALA A 52 8.91 5.00 -3.43
CA ALA A 52 7.75 5.78 -2.99
C ALA A 52 7.59 5.73 -1.46
N PHE A 53 7.74 4.54 -0.86
CA PHE A 53 7.73 4.37 0.58
C PHE A 53 8.81 5.21 1.27
N GLN A 54 10.05 5.14 0.78
CA GLN A 54 11.15 5.93 1.35
C GLN A 54 10.92 7.44 1.18
N ASN A 55 10.41 7.87 0.03
CA ASN A 55 10.09 9.28 -0.21
C ASN A 55 9.00 9.79 0.72
N VAL A 56 7.92 9.02 0.92
CA VAL A 56 6.86 9.38 1.88
C VAL A 56 7.43 9.41 3.30
N ARG A 57 8.16 8.37 3.72
CA ARG A 57 8.78 8.31 5.05
C ARG A 57 9.67 9.51 5.33
N ASN A 58 10.53 9.89 4.39
CA ASN A 58 11.41 11.05 4.53
C ASN A 58 10.62 12.36 4.54
N SER A 59 9.52 12.43 3.78
CA SER A 59 8.65 13.60 3.71
C SER A 59 7.89 13.86 5.00
N ILE A 60 7.45 12.83 5.71
CA ILE A 60 6.80 12.95 7.03
C ILE A 60 7.67 13.78 7.97
N TRP A 61 8.93 13.35 8.17
CA TRP A 61 9.84 13.99 9.11
C TRP A 61 10.24 15.39 8.66
N LYS A 62 10.43 15.59 7.35
CA LYS A 62 10.73 16.91 6.79
C LYS A 62 9.57 17.90 7.00
N VAL A 63 8.33 17.47 6.81
CA VAL A 63 7.14 18.34 6.93
C VAL A 63 6.84 18.66 8.39
N PHE A 64 6.92 17.69 9.28
CA PHE A 64 6.68 17.93 10.71
C PHE A 64 7.87 18.59 11.42
N GLY A 65 9.04 18.67 10.79
CA GLY A 65 10.24 19.28 11.38
C GLY A 65 10.78 18.49 12.58
N VAL A 66 10.41 17.21 12.69
CA VAL A 66 10.86 16.31 13.75
C VAL A 66 12.03 15.50 13.22
N GLU A 67 13.12 15.41 13.98
CA GLU A 67 14.20 14.47 13.66
C GLU A 67 13.62 13.06 13.61
N ASN A 68 13.82 12.35 12.50
CA ASN A 68 13.33 10.98 12.31
C ASN A 68 13.69 10.15 13.55
N PRO A 69 12.72 9.83 14.43
CA PRO A 69 13.01 9.12 15.64
C PRO A 69 13.27 7.68 15.20
N LEU A 70 14.55 7.37 15.00
CA LEU A 70 15.05 6.15 14.40
C LEU A 70 14.51 4.94 15.15
N LEU A 71 13.41 4.38 14.64
CA LEU A 71 13.01 3.02 14.97
C LEU A 71 14.07 2.09 14.36
N LYS A 72 14.78 1.34 15.20
CA LYS A 72 15.81 0.40 14.76
C LYS A 72 15.19 -0.61 13.78
N SER A 73 15.94 -1.01 12.76
CA SER A 73 15.46 -1.94 11.72
C SER A 73 15.01 -3.29 12.29
N ASN A 74 15.50 -3.69 13.46
CA ASN A 74 15.15 -4.92 14.16
C ASN A 74 14.20 -4.72 15.36
N ALA A 75 13.51 -3.58 15.45
CA ALA A 75 12.60 -3.29 16.55
C ALA A 75 11.48 -4.34 16.64
N GLY A 76 11.29 -4.88 17.84
CA GLY A 76 10.19 -5.82 18.10
C GLY A 76 8.83 -5.14 18.03
N ALA A 77 7.76 -5.92 17.85
CA ALA A 77 6.40 -5.40 17.78
C ALA A 77 6.01 -4.51 18.98
N SER A 78 6.46 -4.86 20.19
CA SER A 78 6.21 -4.06 21.41
C SER A 78 6.96 -2.73 21.43
N GLU A 79 8.14 -2.65 20.81
CA GLU A 79 8.91 -1.43 20.66
C GLU A 79 8.26 -0.51 19.62
N ILE A 80 7.83 -1.07 18.48
CA ILE A 80 7.06 -0.36 17.45
C ILE A 80 5.82 0.27 18.05
N VAL A 81 5.01 -0.50 18.79
CA VAL A 81 3.78 0.00 19.41
C VAL A 81 4.08 1.13 20.38
N ARG A 82 5.08 0.96 21.26
CA ARG A 82 5.44 1.99 22.23
C ARG A 82 5.93 3.28 21.55
N TRP A 83 6.69 3.14 20.48
CA TRP A 83 7.16 4.27 19.68
C TRP A 83 5.99 5.03 19.02
N LYS A 84 5.05 4.32 18.37
CA LYS A 84 3.88 4.99 17.77
C LYS A 84 2.96 5.64 18.80
N GLN A 85 2.93 5.10 20.02
CA GLN A 85 2.17 5.66 21.15
C GLN A 85 2.88 6.82 21.85
N SER A 86 4.10 7.20 21.45
CA SER A 86 4.71 8.42 21.95
C SER A 86 3.85 9.62 21.55
N VAL A 87 3.88 10.66 22.38
CA VAL A 87 3.10 11.88 22.13
C VAL A 87 3.50 12.49 20.79
N GLU A 88 4.80 12.53 20.47
CA GLU A 88 5.25 13.13 19.20
C GLU A 88 4.71 12.40 17.98
N ILE A 89 4.68 11.06 17.99
CA ILE A 89 4.20 10.27 16.84
C ILE A 89 2.68 10.31 16.74
N ALA A 90 1.98 10.21 17.87
CA ALA A 90 0.53 10.34 17.91
C ALA A 90 0.06 11.72 17.41
N ASP A 91 0.76 12.78 17.79
CA ASP A 91 0.47 14.15 17.32
C ASP A 91 0.73 14.30 15.82
N CYS A 92 1.81 13.71 15.29
CA CYS A 92 2.06 13.65 13.85
C CYS A 92 0.90 12.95 13.11
N PHE A 93 0.43 11.81 13.64
CA PHE A 93 -0.70 11.08 13.06
C PHE A 93 -1.99 11.90 13.06
N CYS A 94 -2.36 12.50 14.20
CA CYS A 94 -3.54 13.35 14.30
C CYS A 94 -3.48 14.55 13.34
N SER A 95 -2.29 15.14 13.18
CA SER A 95 -2.08 16.30 12.30
C SER A 95 -2.36 15.99 10.83
N LEU A 96 -2.23 14.73 10.38
CA LEU A 96 -2.52 14.33 8.99
C LEU A 96 -3.91 14.75 8.52
N PHE A 97 -4.88 14.82 9.45
CA PHE A 97 -6.29 15.05 9.17
C PHE A 97 -6.72 16.51 9.39
N VAL A 98 -5.78 17.40 9.67
CA VAL A 98 -6.04 18.81 9.99
C VAL A 98 -5.49 19.70 8.89
N GLN A 99 -6.16 20.83 8.65
CA GLN A 99 -5.64 21.88 7.77
C GLN A 99 -4.69 22.80 8.54
N ASN A 100 -3.61 23.20 7.90
CA ASN A 100 -2.72 24.22 8.43
C ASN A 100 -3.31 25.63 8.26
N GLU A 101 -2.55 26.65 8.67
CA GLU A 101 -2.95 28.06 8.57
C GLU A 101 -3.26 28.53 7.14
N SER A 102 -2.72 27.86 6.12
CA SER A 102 -2.98 28.14 4.70
C SER A 102 -4.24 27.45 4.14
N GLY A 103 -4.94 26.66 4.97
CA GLY A 103 -6.10 25.87 4.56
C GLY A 103 -5.75 24.57 3.81
N ALA A 104 -4.46 24.23 3.70
CA ALA A 104 -4.01 22.98 3.09
C ALA A 104 -3.89 21.88 4.15
N TYR A 105 -4.27 20.64 3.81
CA TYR A 105 -4.05 19.51 4.72
C TYR A 105 -2.56 19.20 4.85
N TRP A 106 -2.13 18.80 6.05
CA TRP A 106 -0.73 18.38 6.29
C TRP A 106 -0.33 17.19 5.42
N ILE A 107 -1.25 16.26 5.15
CA ILE A 107 -1.00 15.11 4.28
C ILE A 107 -0.74 15.53 2.82
N ASP A 108 -1.35 16.61 2.33
CA ASP A 108 -1.10 17.12 0.97
C ASP A 108 0.32 17.67 0.82
N LEU A 109 0.85 18.29 1.89
CA LEU A 109 2.24 18.75 1.94
C LEU A 109 3.23 17.58 1.90
N ILE A 110 2.93 16.52 2.65
CA ILE A 110 3.74 15.29 2.65
C ILE A 110 3.73 14.66 1.25
N ALA A 111 2.56 14.53 0.63
CA ALA A 111 2.41 13.97 -0.71
C ALA A 111 3.18 14.82 -1.74
N ARG A 112 3.03 16.15 -1.70
CA ARG A 112 3.76 17.07 -2.60
C ARG A 112 5.28 16.98 -2.45
N ASN A 113 5.79 16.72 -1.25
CA ASN A 113 7.22 16.54 -1.03
C ASN A 113 7.71 15.14 -1.42
N ALA A 114 6.85 14.12 -1.35
CA ALA A 114 7.18 12.74 -1.70
C ALA A 114 7.22 12.49 -3.21
N PHE A 115 6.35 13.16 -3.97
CA PHE A 115 6.28 13.05 -5.43
C PHE A 115 7.04 14.19 -6.12
N SER A 116 7.88 13.84 -7.10
CA SER A 116 8.62 14.83 -7.89
C SER A 116 7.67 15.71 -8.69
N MET A 117 7.76 17.04 -8.55
CA MET A 117 6.96 17.98 -9.36
C MET A 117 7.28 17.91 -10.86
N VAL A 118 8.44 17.37 -11.24
CA VAL A 118 8.80 17.16 -12.66
C VAL A 118 8.05 15.96 -13.23
N ALA A 119 7.88 14.90 -12.44
CA ALA A 119 7.19 13.68 -12.87
C ALA A 119 5.66 13.75 -12.62
N VAL A 120 5.26 14.45 -11.56
CA VAL A 120 3.88 14.63 -11.10
C VAL A 120 3.63 16.13 -10.94
N PRO A 121 3.41 16.86 -12.06
CA PRO A 121 3.20 18.31 -12.03
C PRO A 121 1.87 18.70 -11.36
N THR A 122 0.93 17.77 -11.27
CA THR A 122 -0.35 17.95 -10.59
C THR A 122 -0.56 16.82 -9.60
N LEU A 123 -0.68 17.19 -8.33
CA LEU A 123 -0.99 16.24 -7.26
C LEU A 123 -2.47 15.85 -7.36
N THR A 124 -2.74 14.56 -7.48
CA THR A 124 -4.12 14.03 -7.59
C THR A 124 -4.59 13.43 -6.26
N HIS A 125 -5.89 13.18 -6.14
CA HIS A 125 -6.46 12.48 -4.98
C HIS A 125 -5.85 11.09 -4.77
N ASP A 126 -5.50 10.36 -5.83
CA ASP A 126 -4.80 9.07 -5.72
C ASP A 126 -3.45 9.20 -5.03
N HIS A 127 -2.68 10.25 -5.36
CA HIS A 127 -1.39 10.51 -4.71
C HIS A 127 -1.58 10.80 -3.22
N CYS A 128 -2.57 11.62 -2.87
CA CYS A 128 -2.86 11.94 -1.48
C CYS A 128 -3.40 10.74 -0.68
N ALA A 129 -4.32 9.95 -1.26
CA ALA A 129 -4.86 8.73 -0.65
C ALA A 129 -3.78 7.67 -0.45
N PHE A 130 -2.89 7.48 -1.44
CA PHE A 130 -1.73 6.60 -1.32
C PHE A 130 -0.77 7.06 -0.22
N THR A 131 -0.45 8.36 -0.17
CA THR A 131 0.40 8.92 0.88
C THR A 131 -0.22 8.72 2.25
N LEU A 132 -1.54 8.90 2.38
CA LEU A 132 -2.25 8.72 3.64
C LEU A 132 -2.24 7.26 4.10
N ALA A 133 -2.42 6.31 3.18
CA ALA A 133 -2.28 4.88 3.47
C ALA A 133 -0.90 4.53 4.03
N MET A 134 0.17 5.10 3.45
CA MET A 134 1.53 4.91 3.95
C MET A 134 1.74 5.57 5.32
N CYS A 135 1.24 6.79 5.51
CA CYS A 135 1.32 7.50 6.79
C CYS A 135 0.54 6.77 7.90
N ASP A 136 -0.61 6.18 7.59
CA ASP A 136 -1.40 5.36 8.52
C ASP A 136 -0.59 4.14 8.98
N ILE A 137 0.08 3.44 8.08
CA ILE A 137 0.95 2.30 8.45
C ILE A 137 2.12 2.74 9.32
N ILE A 138 2.73 3.89 9.00
CA ILE A 138 3.93 4.37 9.69
C ILE A 138 3.59 4.95 11.07
N LEU A 139 2.54 5.76 11.18
CA LEU A 139 2.30 6.63 12.33
C LEU A 139 1.12 6.21 13.20
N ASN A 140 0.17 5.41 12.71
CA ASN A 140 -1.06 5.14 13.47
C ASN A 140 -0.76 4.40 14.79
N PRO A 141 -1.05 5.01 15.96
CA PRO A 141 -0.73 4.46 17.28
C PRO A 141 -1.48 3.17 17.62
N ARG A 142 -2.58 2.88 16.90
CA ARG A 142 -3.38 1.67 17.07
C ARG A 142 -2.88 0.51 16.20
N SER A 143 -2.03 0.79 15.21
CA SER A 143 -1.44 -0.23 14.35
C SER A 143 -0.20 -0.87 14.98
N ARG A 144 -0.20 -2.20 15.09
CA ARG A 144 0.88 -2.99 15.69
C ARG A 144 2.05 -3.28 14.75
N SER A 145 1.93 -2.89 13.48
CA SER A 145 2.87 -3.24 12.43
C SER A 145 3.29 -1.98 11.66
N VAL A 146 4.52 -1.99 11.16
CA VAL A 146 4.98 -1.05 10.13
C VAL A 146 5.09 -1.74 8.77
N LYS A 147 4.68 -3.01 8.66
CA LYS A 147 4.72 -3.78 7.41
C LYS A 147 3.61 -3.31 6.47
N CYS A 148 4.04 -2.83 5.32
CA CYS A 148 3.21 -2.44 4.19
C CYS A 148 2.82 -3.68 3.35
N THR A 149 1.76 -4.40 3.74
CA THR A 149 1.23 -5.48 2.89
C THR A 149 0.33 -4.89 1.80
N GLU A 150 0.30 -5.52 0.61
CA GLU A 150 -0.54 -5.07 -0.51
C GLU A 150 -2.02 -5.02 -0.10
N LYS A 151 -2.48 -6.08 0.57
CA LYS A 151 -3.86 -6.19 1.07
C LYS A 151 -4.24 -5.06 2.00
N TYR A 152 -3.33 -4.63 2.88
CA TYR A 152 -3.60 -3.52 3.79
C TYR A 152 -3.63 -2.20 3.03
N ILE A 153 -2.61 -1.93 2.22
CA ILE A 153 -2.52 -0.65 1.48
C ILE A 153 -3.69 -0.47 0.52
N LYS A 154 -4.07 -1.51 -0.22
CA LYS A 154 -5.21 -1.44 -1.13
C LYS A 154 -6.49 -1.02 -0.39
N ARG A 155 -6.74 -1.63 0.76
CA ARG A 155 -7.90 -1.30 1.61
C ARG A 155 -7.87 0.14 2.10
N CYS A 156 -6.71 0.61 2.55
CA CYS A 156 -6.53 1.99 3.00
C CYS A 156 -6.75 2.98 1.85
N VAL A 157 -6.12 2.74 0.70
CA VAL A 157 -6.24 3.61 -0.49
C VAL A 157 -7.69 3.71 -0.95
N GLU A 158 -8.41 2.59 -1.04
CA GLU A 158 -9.83 2.60 -1.45
C GLU A 158 -10.69 3.48 -0.53
N LYS A 159 -10.50 3.39 0.78
CA LYS A 159 -11.25 4.22 1.74
C LYS A 159 -10.84 5.69 1.69
N PHE A 160 -9.54 5.97 1.74
CA PHE A 160 -9.05 7.34 1.73
C PHE A 160 -9.34 8.06 0.43
N LEU A 161 -9.31 7.37 -0.72
CA LEU A 161 -9.69 7.96 -2.00
C LEU A 161 -11.14 8.43 -2.01
N ASN A 162 -12.05 7.68 -1.39
CA ASN A 162 -13.45 8.12 -1.23
C ASN A 162 -13.56 9.38 -0.36
N ASP A 163 -12.75 9.50 0.69
CA ASP A 163 -12.71 10.70 1.54
C ASP A 163 -12.25 11.92 0.74
N TYR A 164 -11.16 11.79 -0.05
CA TYR A 164 -10.69 12.88 -0.92
C TYR A 164 -11.72 13.29 -1.97
N ASN A 165 -12.45 12.32 -2.54
CA ASN A 165 -13.55 12.61 -3.46
C ASN A 165 -14.74 13.29 -2.77
N SER A 166 -14.84 13.19 -1.44
CA SER A 166 -15.93 13.75 -0.63
C SER A 166 -15.56 15.04 0.11
N GLY A 167 -14.30 15.50 0.06
CA GLY A 167 -13.88 16.78 0.64
C GLY A 167 -12.53 16.81 1.37
N GLY A 168 -11.79 15.70 1.45
CA GLY A 168 -10.45 15.65 2.05
C GLY A 168 -10.28 14.47 3.01
N SER A 169 -9.11 14.34 3.64
CA SER A 169 -8.80 13.22 4.53
C SER A 169 -9.70 13.17 5.78
N SER A 170 -10.13 11.96 6.18
CA SER A 170 -10.97 11.74 7.37
C SER A 170 -10.30 10.82 8.41
N TYR A 171 -10.23 11.28 9.66
CA TYR A 171 -9.75 10.46 10.78
C TYR A 171 -10.65 9.24 11.03
N GLY A 172 -11.98 9.41 10.87
CA GLY A 172 -12.94 8.32 11.07
C GLY A 172 -12.72 7.14 10.11
N SER A 173 -12.23 7.40 8.89
CA SER A 173 -11.87 6.33 7.94
C SER A 173 -10.66 5.53 8.41
N ALA A 174 -9.66 6.17 9.00
CA ALA A 174 -8.51 5.50 9.61
C ALA A 174 -8.95 4.62 10.81
N GLU A 175 -9.88 5.12 11.63
CA GLU A 175 -10.48 4.31 12.71
C GLU A 175 -11.26 3.11 12.19
N ALA A 176 -12.05 3.28 11.13
CA ALA A 176 -12.80 2.19 10.53
C ALA A 176 -11.88 1.10 9.96
N ILE A 177 -10.76 1.47 9.32
CA ILE A 177 -9.76 0.53 8.79
C ILE A 177 -9.22 -0.36 9.90
N ILE A 178 -8.75 0.24 11.00
CA ILE A 178 -8.13 -0.52 12.10
C ILE A 178 -9.15 -1.36 12.85
N ASN A 179 -10.37 -0.87 13.04
CA ASN A 179 -11.43 -1.63 13.68
C ASN A 179 -11.78 -2.87 12.85
N GLU A 180 -11.97 -2.74 11.54
CA GLU A 180 -12.22 -3.88 10.64
C GLU A 180 -11.07 -4.90 10.65
N GLU A 181 -9.81 -4.44 10.75
CA GLU A 181 -8.66 -5.34 10.88
C GLU A 181 -8.67 -6.12 12.20
N LEU A 182 -8.99 -5.45 13.31
CA LEU A 182 -9.09 -6.10 14.62
C LEU A 182 -10.21 -7.15 14.62
N GLU A 183 -11.40 -6.80 14.14
CA GLU A 183 -12.54 -7.70 14.01
C GLU A 183 -12.17 -8.93 13.16
N ALA A 184 -11.57 -8.74 11.98
CA ALA A 184 -11.18 -9.84 11.10
C ALA A 184 -10.17 -10.81 11.76
N ASN A 185 -9.27 -10.29 12.59
CA ASN A 185 -8.28 -11.09 13.32
C ASN A 185 -8.90 -11.88 14.48
N GLU A 186 -9.89 -11.30 15.17
CA GLU A 186 -10.65 -12.00 16.21
C GLU A 186 -11.44 -13.17 15.63
N HIS A 187 -12.15 -12.95 14.52
CA HIS A 187 -12.90 -14.00 13.82
C HIS A 187 -11.98 -15.14 13.36
N ARG A 188 -10.79 -14.82 12.83
CA ARG A 188 -9.79 -15.83 12.45
C ARG A 188 -9.27 -16.62 13.65
N SER A 189 -9.05 -15.96 14.78
CA SER A 189 -8.55 -16.61 16.01
C SER A 189 -9.58 -17.56 16.62
N GLN A 190 -10.87 -17.23 16.52
CA GLN A 190 -11.96 -18.11 16.94
C GLN A 190 -12.07 -19.36 16.05
N MET A 191 -11.95 -19.21 14.72
CA MET A 191 -12.00 -20.35 13.78
C MET A 191 -10.79 -21.29 13.87
N ASN A 192 -9.63 -20.79 14.29
CA ASN A 192 -8.39 -21.58 14.42
C ASN A 192 -8.20 -22.22 15.80
N SER A 193 -9.20 -22.13 16.69
CA SER A 193 -9.19 -22.92 17.93
C SER A 193 -9.33 -24.41 17.59
N PRO A 194 -8.50 -25.32 18.15
CA PRO A 194 -8.56 -26.74 17.81
C PRO A 194 -9.93 -27.32 18.19
N GLN A 195 -10.78 -27.58 17.20
CA GLN A 195 -11.84 -28.57 17.37
C GLN A 195 -11.17 -29.95 17.35
N THR A 196 -11.03 -30.56 18.52
CA THR A 196 -10.93 -32.02 18.62
C THR A 196 -12.27 -32.60 18.19
N ASP A 197 -12.36 -33.19 16.99
CA ASP A 197 -12.66 -34.62 16.82
C ASP A 197 -12.76 -35.03 15.33
N TYR A 198 -12.29 -36.25 15.04
CA TYR A 198 -12.38 -37.07 13.82
C TYR A 198 -11.36 -36.95 12.66
N ALA A 199 -11.00 -38.16 12.20
CA ALA A 199 -9.83 -38.61 11.43
C ALA A 199 -9.95 -38.49 9.89
N PRO A 200 -8.85 -38.66 9.11
CA PRO A 200 -8.77 -38.26 7.71
C PRO A 200 -8.95 -39.41 6.69
N GLU A 201 -9.45 -39.09 5.49
CA GLU A 201 -9.29 -39.92 4.27
C GLU A 201 -9.40 -39.07 2.98
N PRO A 202 -8.93 -39.53 1.79
CA PRO A 202 -7.70 -39.02 1.19
C PRO A 202 -7.85 -38.27 -0.15
N LEU A 203 -6.73 -37.63 -0.52
CA LEU A 203 -6.41 -36.84 -1.70
C LEU A 203 -6.92 -37.36 -3.06
N SER A 204 -7.24 -36.45 -3.99
CA SER A 204 -7.10 -36.67 -5.43
C SER A 204 -6.91 -35.38 -6.24
N GLN A 205 -5.77 -35.36 -6.95
CA GLN A 205 -5.42 -34.73 -8.24
C GLN A 205 -5.50 -33.20 -8.39
N SER A 206 -4.37 -32.52 -8.59
CA SER A 206 -3.49 -32.47 -9.79
C SER A 206 -3.96 -31.46 -10.84
N GLY A 207 -3.14 -30.43 -11.01
CA GLY A 207 -3.25 -29.40 -12.03
C GLY A 207 -2.13 -28.39 -11.87
N SER A 208 -0.91 -28.75 -12.28
CA SER A 208 0.22 -27.82 -12.35
C SER A 208 -0.06 -26.80 -13.46
N SER A 209 -0.47 -25.61 -13.04
CA SER A 209 -0.33 -24.38 -13.79
C SER A 209 0.60 -23.51 -12.96
N MET A 210 1.60 -22.87 -13.58
CA MET A 210 2.39 -21.83 -12.92
C MET A 210 1.46 -20.64 -12.61
N GLN A 211 0.65 -20.79 -11.58
CA GLN A 211 -0.01 -19.71 -10.87
C GLN A 211 1.03 -19.20 -9.88
N TYR A 212 1.61 -18.05 -10.20
CA TYR A 212 2.27 -17.22 -9.19
C TYR A 212 1.24 -16.99 -8.08
N SER A 213 1.54 -17.45 -6.86
CA SER A 213 0.62 -17.38 -5.73
C SER A 213 0.51 -15.94 -5.23
N GLU A 214 -0.59 -15.59 -4.55
CA GLU A 214 -0.71 -14.30 -3.85
C GLU A 214 0.46 -14.07 -2.86
N GLU A 215 1.08 -15.15 -2.38
CA GLU A 215 2.24 -15.16 -1.50
C GLU A 215 3.52 -14.63 -2.18
N GLU A 216 3.74 -14.89 -3.47
CA GLU A 216 4.88 -14.31 -4.23
C GLU A 216 4.68 -12.81 -4.51
N MET A 217 3.43 -12.32 -4.57
CA MET A 217 3.16 -10.88 -4.62
C MET A 217 3.38 -10.24 -3.25
N ASP A 218 2.94 -10.86 -2.16
CA ASP A 218 3.25 -10.38 -0.80
C ASP A 218 4.76 -10.37 -0.51
N GLU A 219 5.56 -11.27 -1.10
CA GLU A 219 7.04 -11.24 -1.07
C GLU A 219 7.64 -10.16 -1.98
N ALA A 220 6.91 -9.74 -3.02
CA ALA A 220 7.26 -8.56 -3.82
C ALA A 220 7.07 -7.25 -3.03
N PHE A 221 6.07 -7.18 -2.15
CA PHE A 221 5.76 -6.01 -1.30
C PHE A 221 6.34 -6.07 0.11
N GLY A 222 6.82 -7.25 0.53
CA GLY A 222 7.68 -7.42 1.69
C GLY A 222 8.97 -6.63 1.46
N VAL A 223 9.05 -5.46 2.06
CA VAL A 223 10.33 -4.77 2.23
C VAL A 223 11.18 -5.70 3.10
N TYR A 224 12.09 -6.44 2.45
CA TYR A 224 13.29 -6.92 3.12
C TYR A 224 14.15 -5.67 3.35
N GLU A 225 14.13 -5.28 4.63
CA GLU A 225 15.09 -4.49 5.41
C GLU A 225 15.96 -3.46 4.67
#